data_AF-A0A6V8NZU1-F1
#
_entry.id   AF-A0A6V8NZU1-F1
#
_cell.length_a   1.000
_cell.length_b   1.000
_cell.length_c   1.000
_cell.angle_alpha   90.00
_cell.angle_beta   90.00
_cell.angle_gamma   90.00
#
_symmetry.space_group_name_H-M   'P 1'
#
loop_
_entity.id
_entity.type
_entity.pdbx_description
1 polymer ?
#
loop_
_entity_poly.entity_id
_entity_poly.type
_entity_poly.pdbx_seq_one_letter_code
_entity_poly.pdbx_strand_id
1 'polypeptide(L)'
;MCPPHVIPFSEFKEILGKYSHAILIQVEIPVSHSELKEAYGDKDLSELYPTEDYQKKVKTPFKELYPILDKIESLAFSLGYHFVAGLAAGQCQICLKCAYPDPCPVPFRARPSMEALGIDVFETAQRAGLPIDFGVSGKPVCVGLVLVS
;
A
#
# COMPACT_ATOMS: atom_id res chain seq x y z
N MET A 1 9.77 -0.11 1.32
CA MET A 1 10.77 0.38 2.30
C MET A 1 10.08 0.35 3.64
N CYS A 2 10.49 -0.55 4.53
CA CYS A 2 9.87 -0.73 5.85
C CYS A 2 10.66 0.06 6.89
N PRO A 3 10.03 0.60 7.95
CA PRO A 3 10.77 1.10 9.10
C PRO A 3 11.78 0.04 9.59
N PRO A 4 13.04 0.42 9.93
CA PRO A 4 13.55 1.78 10.12
C PRO A 4 14.08 2.46 8.84
N HIS A 5 14.01 1.82 7.67
CA HIS A 5 14.64 2.33 6.46
C HIS A 5 13.83 3.40 5.72
N VAL A 6 12.68 3.80 6.24
CA VAL A 6 11.91 4.93 5.69
C VAL A 6 12.59 6.24 6.05
N ILE A 7 12.53 7.20 5.13
CA ILE A 7 13.06 8.55 5.37
C ILE A 7 12.31 9.23 6.53
N PRO A 8 12.95 10.15 7.27
CA PRO A 8 12.27 10.92 8.31
C PRO A 8 11.09 11.72 7.76
N PHE A 9 10.05 11.88 8.57
CA PHE A 9 8.86 12.66 8.20
C PHE A 9 9.19 14.10 7.75
N SER A 10 10.15 14.76 8.42
CA SER A 10 10.55 16.12 8.06
C SER A 10 11.12 16.20 6.64
N GLU A 11 11.94 15.23 6.24
CA GLU A 11 12.51 15.14 4.90
C GLU A 11 11.44 14.78 3.87
N PHE A 12 10.56 13.83 4.19
CA PHE A 12 9.46 13.48 3.29
C PHE A 12 8.53 14.67 3.06
N LYS A 13 8.25 15.49 4.07
CA LYS A 13 7.40 16.67 3.94
C LYS A 13 7.96 17.68 2.93
N GLU A 14 9.28 17.88 2.91
CA GLU A 14 9.95 18.74 1.93
C GLU A 14 9.89 18.14 0.51
N ILE A 15 10.11 16.83 0.39
CA ILE A 15 10.04 16.10 -0.89
C ILE A 15 8.60 16.12 -1.44
N LEU A 16 7.61 15.91 -0.58
CA LEU A 16 6.19 15.90 -0.94
C LEU A 16 5.77 17.23 -1.57
N GLY A 17 6.30 18.36 -1.07
CA GLY A 17 6.03 19.70 -1.61
C GLY A 17 6.57 19.95 -3.04
N LYS A 18 7.38 19.04 -3.59
CA LYS A 18 7.86 19.10 -4.98
C LYS A 18 6.92 18.43 -5.97
N TYR A 19 5.94 17.66 -5.50
CA TYR A 19 4.94 17.04 -6.36
C TYR A 19 3.73 17.97 -6.52
N SER A 20 3.18 18.04 -7.74
CA SER A 20 2.05 18.91 -8.07
C SER A 20 0.73 18.14 -8.18
N HIS A 21 0.80 16.85 -8.50
CA HIS A 21 -0.34 15.99 -8.70
C HIS A 21 -0.17 14.68 -7.95
N ALA A 22 -1.30 14.04 -7.65
CA ALA A 22 -1.32 12.72 -7.06
C ALA A 22 -2.45 11.88 -7.67
N ILE A 23 -2.17 10.60 -7.92
CA ILE A 23 -3.13 9.60 -8.40
C ILE A 23 -3.39 8.62 -7.28
N LEU A 24 -4.60 8.64 -6.71
CA LEU A 24 -5.02 7.69 -5.69
C LEU A 24 -5.58 6.43 -6.35
N ILE A 25 -5.15 5.27 -5.86
CA ILE A 25 -5.51 3.95 -6.41
C ILE A 25 -6.15 3.15 -5.29
N GLN A 26 -7.31 2.56 -5.54
CA GLN A 26 -7.94 1.60 -4.65
C GLN A 26 -8.08 0.27 -5.38
N VAL A 27 -7.54 -0.79 -4.78
CA VAL A 27 -7.67 -2.17 -5.24
C VAL A 27 -8.58 -2.89 -4.26
N GLU A 28 -9.73 -3.36 -4.72
CA GLU A 28 -10.64 -4.17 -3.90
C GLU A 28 -9.97 -5.47 -3.49
N ILE A 29 -10.08 -5.82 -2.21
CA ILE A 29 -9.69 -7.12 -1.70
C ILE A 29 -10.90 -8.05 -1.92
N PRO A 30 -10.75 -9.16 -2.68
CA PRO A 30 -11.86 -10.04 -3.05
C PRO A 30 -12.24 -10.99 -1.90
N VAL A 31 -12.38 -10.44 -0.70
CA VAL A 31 -12.84 -11.13 0.49
C VAL A 31 -13.67 -10.15 1.31
N SER A 32 -14.95 -10.46 1.52
CA SER A 32 -15.85 -9.67 2.36
C SER A 32 -15.62 -9.92 3.86
N HIS A 33 -16.06 -8.99 4.70
CA HIS A 33 -16.10 -9.19 6.15
C HIS A 33 -16.89 -10.45 6.56
N SER A 34 -17.98 -10.75 5.86
CA SER A 34 -18.77 -11.97 6.07
C SER A 34 -17.97 -13.23 5.78
N GLU A 35 -17.20 -13.26 4.69
CA GLU A 35 -16.36 -14.41 4.33
C GLU A 35 -15.19 -14.60 5.31
N LEU A 36 -14.63 -13.51 5.84
CA LEU A 36 -13.63 -13.59 6.91
C LEU A 36 -14.25 -14.12 8.21
N LYS A 37 -15.44 -13.64 8.59
CA LYS A 37 -16.15 -14.08 9.79
C LYS A 37 -16.60 -15.54 9.70
N GLU A 38 -17.03 -15.99 8.53
CA GLU A 38 -17.38 -17.41 8.32
C GLU A 38 -16.14 -18.31 8.35
N ALA A 39 -15.04 -17.88 7.72
CA ALA A 39 -13.81 -18.67 7.66
C ALA A 39 -13.08 -18.77 9.01
N TYR A 40 -13.17 -17.73 9.85
CA TYR A 40 -12.36 -17.62 11.05
C TYR A 40 -13.16 -17.43 12.35
N GLY A 41 -14.49 -17.33 12.27
CA GLY A 41 -15.36 -17.10 13.43
C GLY A 41 -15.14 -15.72 14.05
N ASP A 42 -15.27 -15.64 15.37
CA ASP A 42 -14.96 -14.45 16.18
C ASP A 42 -13.49 -14.43 16.66
N LYS A 43 -12.59 -15.17 16.00
CA LYS A 43 -11.16 -15.14 16.34
C LYS A 43 -10.60 -13.75 16.14
N ASP A 44 -9.74 -13.33 17.06
CA ASP A 44 -9.12 -12.03 17.00
C ASP A 44 -8.23 -11.92 15.74
N LEU A 45 -8.33 -10.79 15.03
CA LEU A 45 -7.56 -10.55 13.81
C LEU A 45 -6.04 -10.67 14.04
N SER A 46 -5.54 -10.37 15.23
CA SER A 46 -4.13 -10.53 15.58
C SER A 46 -3.69 -11.99 15.65
N GLU A 47 -4.58 -12.92 16.02
CA GLU A 47 -4.32 -14.37 16.00
C GLU A 47 -4.31 -14.93 14.58
N LEU A 48 -5.10 -14.32 13.68
CA LEU A 48 -5.22 -14.72 12.29
C LEU A 48 -4.07 -14.19 11.43
N TYR A 49 -3.62 -12.96 11.70
CA TYR A 49 -2.56 -12.27 10.96
C TYR A 49 -1.27 -13.10 10.71
N PRO A 50 -0.73 -13.87 11.69
CA PRO A 50 0.46 -14.68 11.46
C PRO A 50 0.19 -15.98 10.67
N THR A 51 -1.06 -16.39 10.48
CA THR A 51 -1.37 -17.68 9.83
C THR A 51 -1.16 -17.63 8.32
N GLU A 52 -0.63 -18.72 7.74
CA GLU A 52 -0.40 -18.79 6.29
C GLU A 52 -1.70 -18.65 5.48
N ASP A 53 -2.81 -19.22 5.97
CA ASP A 53 -4.09 -19.21 5.26
C ASP A 53 -4.69 -17.81 5.19
N TYR A 54 -4.65 -17.07 6.31
CA TYR A 54 -5.04 -15.65 6.33
C TYR A 54 -4.13 -14.83 5.42
N GLN A 55 -2.82 -15.03 5.52
CA GLN A 55 -1.86 -14.34 4.67
C GLN A 55 -2.06 -14.66 3.18
N LYS A 56 -2.38 -15.89 2.78
CA LYS A 56 -2.65 -16.23 1.37
C LYS A 56 -3.90 -15.51 0.85
N LYS A 57 -4.97 -15.42 1.66
CA LYS A 57 -6.20 -14.72 1.26
C LYS A 57 -6.04 -13.20 1.23
N VAL A 58 -5.34 -12.63 2.21
CA VAL A 58 -5.19 -11.17 2.38
C VAL A 58 -4.01 -10.58 1.60
N LYS A 59 -2.95 -11.35 1.29
CA LYS A 59 -1.79 -10.85 0.51
C LYS A 59 -2.08 -10.66 -0.97
N THR A 60 -3.07 -11.36 -1.53
CA THR A 60 -3.34 -11.34 -2.98
C THR A 60 -3.50 -9.92 -3.53
N PRO A 61 -4.26 -9.02 -2.89
CA PRO A 61 -4.46 -7.66 -3.41
C PRO A 61 -3.25 -6.75 -3.22
N PHE A 62 -2.46 -6.97 -2.17
CA PHE A 62 -1.15 -6.31 -2.05
C PHE A 62 -0.20 -6.72 -3.18
N LYS A 63 -0.29 -7.95 -3.72
CA LYS A 63 0.50 -8.35 -4.89
C LYS A 63 0.04 -7.65 -6.17
N GLU A 64 -1.21 -7.22 -6.26
CA GLU A 64 -1.74 -6.50 -7.43
C GLU A 64 -1.39 -5.01 -7.41
N LEU A 65 -1.35 -4.40 -6.21
CA LEU A 65 -1.05 -2.98 -6.07
C LEU A 65 0.34 -2.61 -6.63
N TYR A 66 1.38 -3.39 -6.30
CA TYR A 66 2.76 -3.07 -6.71
C TYR A 66 2.94 -3.02 -8.23
N PRO A 67 2.50 -4.01 -9.02
CA PRO A 67 2.50 -3.92 -10.48
C PRO A 67 1.73 -2.72 -11.05
N ILE A 68 0.65 -2.29 -10.40
CA ILE A 68 -0.10 -1.10 -10.83
C ILE A 68 0.76 0.16 -10.60
N LEU A 69 1.35 0.31 -9.42
CA LEU A 69 2.29 1.41 -9.12
C LEU A 69 3.47 1.42 -10.10
N ASP A 70 4.14 0.28 -10.29
CA ASP A 70 5.29 0.11 -11.19
C ASP A 70 4.93 0.56 -12.63
N LYS A 71 3.73 0.19 -13.12
CA LYS A 71 3.25 0.56 -14.46
C LYS A 71 2.92 2.04 -14.58
N ILE A 72 2.28 2.63 -13.57
CA ILE A 72 1.94 4.06 -13.59
C ILE A 72 3.21 4.90 -13.53
N GLU A 73 4.17 4.53 -12.68
CA GLU A 73 5.48 5.19 -12.62
C GLU A 73 6.20 5.11 -13.97
N SER A 74 6.26 3.92 -14.57
CA SER A 74 6.89 3.72 -15.88
C SER A 74 6.21 4.55 -16.98
N LEU A 75 4.88 4.60 -16.98
CA LEU A 75 4.10 5.38 -17.94
C LEU A 75 4.33 6.88 -17.76
N ALA A 76 4.22 7.38 -16.52
CA ALA A 76 4.47 8.79 -16.20
C ALA A 76 5.87 9.22 -16.63
N PHE A 77 6.89 8.40 -16.32
CA PHE A 77 8.25 8.64 -16.75
C PHE A 77 8.37 8.71 -18.28
N SER A 78 7.74 7.78 -19.01
CA SER A 78 7.74 7.77 -20.48
C SER A 78 7.05 9.00 -21.11
N LEU A 79 6.16 9.64 -20.37
CA LEU A 79 5.45 10.86 -20.77
C LEU A 79 6.22 12.14 -20.39
N GLY A 80 7.41 12.03 -19.81
CA GLY A 80 8.26 13.17 -19.43
C GLY A 80 8.12 13.63 -17.99
N TYR A 81 7.29 12.98 -17.18
CA TYR A 81 7.19 13.24 -15.73
C TYR A 81 8.33 12.52 -15.02
N HIS A 82 9.49 13.18 -14.92
CA HIS A 82 10.67 12.60 -14.30
C HIS A 82 10.56 12.50 -12.77
N PHE A 83 9.69 13.31 -12.16
CA PHE A 83 9.48 13.29 -10.72
C PHE A 83 8.20 12.51 -10.41
N VAL A 84 8.34 11.20 -10.38
CA VAL A 84 7.25 10.26 -10.08
C VAL A 84 7.66 9.31 -8.97
N ALA A 85 6.76 9.08 -8.00
CA ALA A 85 6.98 8.13 -6.91
C ALA A 85 5.68 7.46 -6.46
N GLY A 86 5.69 6.13 -6.46
CA GLY A 86 4.61 5.30 -5.92
C GLY A 86 4.76 5.07 -4.42
N LEU A 87 3.65 5.06 -3.71
CA LEU A 87 3.51 4.71 -2.31
C LEU A 87 2.50 3.56 -2.21
N ALA A 88 2.89 2.50 -1.51
CA ALA A 88 2.04 1.32 -1.33
C ALA A 88 1.17 1.43 -0.06
N ALA A 89 0.53 0.33 0.30
CA ALA A 89 -0.11 0.14 1.60
C ALA A 89 0.61 -0.94 2.41
N GLY A 90 0.66 -0.71 3.71
CA GLY A 90 1.15 -1.63 4.72
C GLY A 90 2.59 -2.08 4.53
N GLN A 91 2.89 -3.22 5.14
CA GLN A 91 4.19 -3.88 4.99
C GLN A 91 4.42 -4.41 3.58
N CYS A 92 5.67 -4.39 3.12
CA CYS A 92 6.06 -4.91 1.81
C CYS A 92 5.73 -6.40 1.65
N GLN A 93 5.01 -6.76 0.57
CA GLN A 93 4.57 -8.13 0.27
C GLN A 93 5.22 -8.74 -0.99
N ILE A 94 6.30 -8.15 -1.51
CA ILE A 94 6.93 -8.60 -2.77
C ILE A 94 7.60 -9.97 -2.59
N CYS A 95 8.34 -10.16 -1.50
CA CYS A 95 9.06 -11.39 -1.21
C CYS A 95 8.31 -12.26 -0.20
N LEU A 96 8.53 -13.58 -0.26
CA LEU A 96 7.96 -14.50 0.73
C LEU A 96 8.62 -14.32 2.11
N LYS A 97 9.95 -14.14 2.11
CA LYS A 97 10.76 -13.86 3.29
C LYS A 97 11.58 -12.60 3.02
N CYS A 98 11.48 -11.62 3.93
CA CYS A 98 12.26 -10.39 3.84
C CYS A 98 13.76 -10.69 4.07
N ALA A 99 14.62 -10.05 3.28
CA ALA A 99 16.08 -10.18 3.40
C ALA A 99 16.65 -9.42 4.61
N TYR A 100 15.87 -8.53 5.25
CA TYR A 100 16.32 -7.75 6.40
C TYR A 100 16.97 -8.66 7.47
N PRO A 101 18.15 -8.29 8.01
CA PRO A 101 18.82 -6.99 7.89
C PRO A 101 19.68 -6.78 6.63
N ASP A 102 19.79 -7.78 5.74
CA ASP A 102 20.56 -7.66 4.50
C ASP A 102 19.87 -6.73 3.48
N PRO A 103 20.63 -6.19 2.51
CA PRO A 103 20.08 -5.33 1.46
C PRO A 103 18.90 -5.99 0.73
N CYS A 104 17.87 -5.18 0.44
CA CYS A 104 16.72 -5.64 -0.33
C CYS A 104 17.16 -6.13 -1.72
N PRO A 105 16.79 -7.35 -2.16
CA PRO A 105 17.15 -7.86 -3.48
C PRO A 105 16.37 -7.19 -4.62
N VAL A 106 15.30 -6.44 -4.30
CA VAL A 106 14.41 -5.78 -5.27
C VAL A 106 14.16 -4.30 -4.89
N PRO A 107 15.22 -3.49 -4.71
CA PRO A 107 15.09 -2.14 -4.16
C PRO A 107 14.25 -1.22 -5.04
N PHE A 108 14.33 -1.35 -6.37
CA PHE A 108 13.58 -0.55 -7.34
C PHE A 108 12.09 -0.90 -7.43
N ARG A 109 11.62 -1.97 -6.80
CA ARG A 109 10.19 -2.32 -6.71
C ARG A 109 9.63 -2.09 -5.32
N ALA A 110 10.47 -2.10 -4.30
CA ALA A 110 10.05 -1.80 -2.95
C ALA A 110 9.58 -0.35 -2.86
N ARG A 111 8.35 -0.13 -2.37
CA ARG A 111 7.82 1.20 -2.05
C ARG A 111 7.60 1.33 -0.55
N PRO A 112 7.88 2.48 0.08
CA PRO A 112 7.31 2.76 1.39
C PRO A 112 5.79 2.80 1.26
N SER A 113 5.12 2.55 2.36
CA SER A 113 3.69 2.76 2.42
C SER A 113 3.34 4.21 2.73
N MET A 114 2.10 4.60 2.43
CA MET A 114 1.59 5.94 2.75
C MET A 114 1.69 6.25 4.25
N GLU A 115 1.25 5.32 5.11
CA GLU A 115 1.25 5.51 6.58
C GLU A 115 2.67 5.54 7.17
N ALA A 116 3.61 4.76 6.64
CA ALA A 116 5.01 4.77 7.07
C ALA A 116 5.70 6.12 6.82
N LEU A 117 5.15 6.94 5.91
CA LEU A 117 5.60 8.30 5.64
C LEU A 117 4.73 9.38 6.32
N GLY A 118 3.81 8.97 7.19
CA GLY A 118 2.95 9.89 7.96
C GLY A 118 1.76 10.46 7.18
N ILE A 119 1.36 9.84 6.07
CA ILE A 119 0.13 10.21 5.36
C ILE A 119 -1.06 9.54 6.04
N ASP A 120 -2.08 10.33 6.41
CA ASP A 120 -3.38 9.81 6.80
C ASP A 120 -4.10 9.28 5.55
N VAL A 121 -4.11 7.96 5.39
CA VAL A 121 -4.70 7.29 4.24
C VAL A 121 -6.22 7.50 4.17
N PHE A 122 -6.90 7.53 5.32
CA PHE A 122 -8.35 7.66 5.40
C PHE A 122 -8.81 9.05 5.00
N GLU A 123 -8.20 10.06 5.61
CA GLU A 123 -8.51 11.45 5.31
C GLU A 123 -8.14 11.78 3.86
N THR A 124 -7.00 11.28 3.38
CA THR A 124 -6.59 11.45 1.97
C THR A 124 -7.62 10.84 1.03
N ALA A 125 -8.06 9.61 1.29
CA ALA A 125 -9.02 8.92 0.45
C ALA A 125 -10.41 9.59 0.46
N GLN A 126 -10.86 10.04 1.63
CA GLN A 126 -12.09 10.81 1.78
C GLN A 126 -12.04 12.12 0.98
N ARG A 127 -10.96 12.89 1.09
CA ARG A 127 -10.78 14.15 0.34
C ARG A 127 -10.69 13.94 -1.17
N ALA A 128 -10.20 12.78 -1.61
CA ALA A 128 -10.16 12.39 -3.02
C ALA A 128 -11.50 11.84 -3.56
N GLY A 129 -12.56 11.79 -2.75
CA GLY A 129 -13.87 11.26 -3.17
C GLY A 129 -13.93 9.74 -3.23
N LEU A 130 -12.95 9.03 -2.63
CA LEU A 130 -12.85 7.58 -2.57
C LEU A 130 -12.82 7.11 -1.10
N PRO A 131 -13.90 7.32 -0.31
CA PRO A 131 -13.90 6.96 1.10
C PRO A 131 -13.69 5.44 1.29
N ILE A 132 -12.90 5.08 2.30
CA ILE A 132 -12.65 3.69 2.68
C ILE A 132 -13.73 3.26 3.67
N ASP A 133 -14.49 2.21 3.33
CA ASP A 133 -15.52 1.64 4.20
C ASP A 133 -15.06 0.27 4.77
N PHE A 134 -14.87 0.23 6.09
CA PHE A 134 -14.59 -1.01 6.84
C PHE A 134 -15.85 -1.65 7.45
N GLY A 135 -17.04 -1.17 7.09
CA GLY A 135 -18.30 -1.75 7.54
C GLY A 135 -18.45 -3.22 7.13
N VAL A 136 -19.39 -3.91 7.77
CA VAL A 136 -19.68 -5.35 7.53
C VAL A 136 -20.08 -5.61 6.06
N SER A 137 -20.69 -4.63 5.41
CA SER A 137 -21.04 -4.64 3.98
C SER A 137 -19.95 -4.10 3.07
N GLY A 138 -18.94 -3.43 3.63
CA GLY A 138 -17.83 -2.83 2.89
C GLY A 138 -16.84 -3.89 2.43
N LYS A 139 -16.39 -3.78 1.19
CA LYS A 139 -15.26 -4.57 0.72
C LYS A 139 -13.97 -3.88 1.19
N PRO A 140 -13.06 -4.62 1.85
CA PRO A 140 -11.78 -4.05 2.22
C PRO A 140 -11.02 -3.64 0.94
N VAL A 141 -10.30 -2.51 1.00
CA VAL A 141 -9.51 -2.00 -0.13
C VAL A 141 -8.06 -1.81 0.27
N CYS A 142 -7.17 -2.04 -0.68
CA CYS A 142 -5.76 -1.70 -0.58
C CYS A 142 -5.54 -0.38 -1.32
N VAL A 143 -4.95 0.61 -0.64
CA VAL A 143 -4.80 1.97 -1.19
C VAL A 143 -3.35 2.25 -1.54
N GLY A 144 -3.11 2.72 -2.75
CA GLY A 144 -1.82 3.26 -3.16
C GLY A 144 -1.94 4.70 -3.64
N LEU A 145 -0.80 5.38 -3.69
CA LEU A 145 -0.70 6.75 -4.17
C LEU A 145 0.47 6.86 -5.14
N VAL A 146 0.29 7.51 -6.28
CA VAL A 146 1.41 7.91 -7.15
C VAL A 146 1.50 9.42 -7.15
N LEU A 147 2.62 9.94 -6.66
CA LEU A 147 2.95 11.36 -6.71
C LEU A 147 3.60 11.67 -8.05
N VAL A 148 3.20 12.76 -8.71
CA VAL A 148 3.65 13.14 -10.05
C VAL A 148 3.96 14.64 -10.13
N SER A 149 5.06 15.00 -10.82
CA SER A 149 5.35 16.35 -11.28
C SER A 149 6.20 16.38 -12.55
#